data_AF-A0A498NVW3-F1
#
_entry.id   AF-A0A498NVW3-F1
#
_cell.length_a   1.000
_cell.length_b   1.000
_cell.length_c   1.000
_cell.angle_alpha   90.00
_cell.angle_beta   90.00
_cell.angle_gamma   90.00
#
_symmetry.space_group_name_H-M   'P 1'
#
loop_
_entity.id
_entity.type
_entity.pdbx_description
1 polymer ?
#
loop_
_entity_poly.entity_id
_entity_poly.type
_entity_poly.pdbx_seq_one_letter_code
_entity_poly.pdbx_strand_id
1 'polypeptide(L)'
;MPFISGHDMARKTEIIESLGIMIYKALDYGLKEHEERELSPPLEQLIDLMTNMADTETDCPDEGYEATEEEDEGEEEPTEVSNIRGYRDIISAHSSKALP
;
A
#
# COMPACT_ATOMS: atom_id res chain seq x y z
N MET A 1 -6.24 2.68 24.84
CA MET A 1 -6.07 2.88 23.38
C MET A 1 -4.90 3.84 23.18
N PRO A 2 -3.83 3.47 22.46
CA PRO A 2 -2.75 4.42 22.20
C PRO A 2 -3.26 5.42 21.16
N PHE A 3 -3.31 6.68 21.55
CA PHE A 3 -3.55 7.81 20.67
C PHE A 3 -2.37 7.87 19.70
N ILE A 4 -2.58 7.48 18.43
CA ILE A 4 -1.54 7.64 17.42
C ILE A 4 -1.36 9.15 17.25
N SER A 5 -0.33 9.70 17.89
CA SER A 5 -0.02 11.13 17.80
C SER A 5 0.18 11.48 16.32
N GLY A 6 -0.25 12.67 15.89
CA GLY A 6 -0.02 13.14 14.51
C GLY A 6 1.45 13.07 14.07
N HIS A 7 2.39 13.08 15.02
CA HIS A 7 3.80 12.83 14.79
C HIS A 7 4.12 11.41 14.27
N ASP A 8 3.40 10.37 14.71
CA ASP A 8 3.59 8.99 14.26
C ASP A 8 3.01 8.76 12.86
N MET A 9 1.94 9.46 12.49
CA MET A 9 1.43 9.42 11.10
C MET A 9 2.35 10.15 10.13
N ALA A 10 2.83 11.34 10.47
CA ALA A 10 3.83 12.04 9.67
C ALA A 10 5.11 11.21 9.46
N ARG A 11 5.58 10.52 10.51
CA ARG A 11 6.73 9.62 10.39
C ARG A 11 6.46 8.43 9.46
N LYS A 12 5.25 7.87 9.49
CA LYS A 12 4.86 6.76 8.61
C LYS A 12 4.79 7.20 7.15
N THR A 13 4.21 8.36 6.86
CA THR A 13 4.13 8.90 5.50
C THR A 13 5.52 9.19 4.94
N GLU A 14 6.42 9.80 5.72
CA GLU A 14 7.83 10.03 5.34
C GLU A 14 8.57 8.72 5.00
N ILE A 15 8.34 7.66 5.79
CA ILE A 15 8.95 6.34 5.54
C ILE A 15 8.40 5.73 4.24
N ILE A 16 7.09 5.83 3.99
CA ILE A 16 6.48 5.26 2.77
C ILE A 16 6.93 6.03 1.53
N GLU A 17 6.99 7.35 1.61
CA GLU A 17 7.48 8.22 0.53
C GLU A 17 8.93 7.91 0.19
N SER A 18 9.82 7.92 1.18
CA SER A 18 11.23 7.60 0.98
C SER A 18 11.43 6.19 0.42
N LEU A 19 10.59 5.23 0.83
CA LEU A 19 10.60 3.88 0.26
C LEU A 19 10.15 3.85 -1.20
N GLY A 20 9.08 4.57 -1.57
CA GLY A 20 8.61 4.68 -2.96
C GLY A 20 9.69 5.23 -3.88
N ILE A 21 10.39 6.29 -3.43
CA ILE A 21 11.53 6.88 -4.15
C ILE A 21 12.67 5.86 -4.32
N MET A 22 13.00 5.11 -3.26
CA MET A 22 14.05 4.09 -3.34
C MET A 22 13.70 2.97 -4.31
N ILE A 23 12.44 2.51 -4.30
CA ILE A 23 11.96 1.47 -5.23
C ILE A 23 12.05 1.97 -6.67
N TYR A 24 11.55 3.17 -6.96
CA TYR A 24 11.62 3.75 -8.30
C TYR A 24 13.06 3.82 -8.83
N LYS A 25 13.99 4.34 -8.01
CA LYS A 25 15.42 4.40 -8.36
C LYS A 25 16.05 3.02 -8.53
N ALA A 26 15.66 2.04 -7.72
CA ALA A 26 16.17 0.69 -7.82
C ALA A 26 15.67 -0.01 -9.09
N LEU A 27 14.45 0.28 -9.54
CA LEU A 27 13.90 -0.23 -10.80
C LEU A 27 14.62 0.37 -12.01
N ASP A 28 15.06 1.62 -11.91
CA ASP A 28 15.83 2.30 -12.97
C ASP A 28 17.33 1.95 -12.97
N TYR A 29 17.80 1.18 -11.97
CA TYR A 29 19.21 0.86 -11.84
C TYR A 29 19.75 0.09 -13.06
N GLY A 30 20.82 0.63 -13.65
CA GLY A 30 21.52 0.03 -14.79
C GLY A 30 20.95 0.41 -16.17
N LEU A 31 19.95 1.29 -16.23
CA LEU A 31 19.49 1.91 -17.47
C LEU A 31 20.35 3.11 -17.86
N LYS A 32 20.25 3.52 -19.13
CA LYS A 32 20.87 4.76 -19.60
C LYS A 32 20.02 5.97 -19.19
N GLU A 33 20.62 7.15 -19.09
CA GLU A 33 19.98 8.40 -18.62
C GLU A 33 18.69 8.83 -19.37
N HIS A 34 18.42 8.25 -20.53
CA HIS A 34 17.27 8.54 -21.40
C HIS A 34 16.42 7.30 -21.69
N GLU A 35 16.72 6.18 -21.03
CA GLU A 35 15.93 4.95 -21.11
C GLU A 35 15.18 4.80 -19.78
N GLU A 36 13.87 4.65 -19.83
CA GLU A 36 13.05 4.39 -18.65
C GLU A 36 12.51 2.96 -18.71
N ARG A 37 12.37 2.32 -17.55
CA ARG A 37 11.73 1.01 -17.47
C ARG A 37 10.21 1.15 -17.62
N GLU A 38 9.64 0.47 -18.62
CA GLU A 38 8.19 0.31 -18.70
C GLU A 38 7.69 -0.51 -17.50
N LEU A 39 6.87 0.10 -16.65
CA LEU A 39 6.22 -0.56 -15.54
C LEU A 39 4.82 -1.04 -15.96
N SER A 40 4.31 -2.05 -15.28
CA SER A 40 2.90 -2.40 -15.44
C SER A 40 2.02 -1.34 -14.78
N PRO A 41 0.81 -1.08 -15.31
CA PRO A 41 -0.11 -0.11 -14.73
C PRO A 41 -0.31 -0.21 -13.20
N PRO A 42 -0.46 -1.42 -12.58
CA PRO A 42 -0.61 -1.50 -11.13
C PRO A 42 0.67 -1.14 -10.34
N LEU A 43 1.86 -1.38 -10.91
CA LEU A 43 3.12 -1.07 -10.24
C LEU A 43 3.42 0.44 -10.28
N GLU A 44 3.12 1.08 -11.40
CA GLU A 44 3.21 2.54 -11.55
C GLU A 44 2.30 3.24 -10.55
N GLN A 45 1.01 2.85 -10.47
CA GLN A 45 0.05 3.40 -9.52
C GLN A 45 0.49 3.23 -8.06
N LEU A 46 1.09 2.08 -7.70
CA LEU A 46 1.58 1.85 -6.35
C LEU A 46 2.71 2.82 -5.99
N ILE A 47 3.68 3.00 -6.89
CA ILE A 47 4.80 3.91 -6.66
C ILE A 47 4.30 5.36 -6.56
N ASP A 48 3.39 5.76 -7.46
CA ASP A 48 2.77 7.10 -7.42
C ASP A 48 2.05 7.36 -6.10
N LEU A 49 1.29 6.38 -5.58
CA LEU A 49 0.64 6.50 -4.28
C LEU A 49 1.67 6.66 -3.16
N MET A 50 2.74 5.85 -3.18
CA MET A 50 3.78 5.94 -2.15
C MET A 50 4.49 7.29 -2.17
N THR A 51 4.75 7.87 -3.35
CA THR A 51 5.50 9.13 -3.48
C THR A 51 4.64 10.40 -3.37
N ASN A 52 3.31 10.31 -3.49
CA ASN A 52 2.39 11.45 -3.38
C ASN A 52 1.52 11.43 -2.09
N MET A 53 1.87 10.57 -1.12
CA MET A 53 1.11 10.42 0.13
C MET A 53 1.12 11.65 1.06
N ALA A 54 2.03 12.61 0.84
CA ALA A 54 2.09 13.85 1.62
C ALA A 54 0.91 14.81 1.37
N ASP A 55 0.23 14.69 0.22
CA ASP A 55 -0.85 15.60 -0.18
C ASP A 55 -2.27 15.12 0.22
N THR A 56 -2.39 13.90 0.74
CA THR A 56 -3.67 13.30 1.14
C THR A 56 -3.81 13.23 2.67
N GLU A 57 -4.07 14.38 3.31
CA GLU A 57 -4.63 14.44 4.68
C GLU A 57 -6.10 13.96 4.66
N THR A 58 -6.34 12.69 4.36
CA THR A 58 -7.68 12.09 4.46
C THR A 58 -7.78 11.33 5.78
N ASP A 59 -8.45 11.98 6.75
CA ASP A 59 -8.99 11.40 7.98
C ASP A 59 -9.42 9.95 7.77
N CYS A 60 -8.66 9.01 8.33
CA CYS A 60 -9.12 7.64 8.50
C CYS A 60 -10.11 7.63 9.68
N PRO A 61 -11.40 7.32 9.49
CA PRO A 61 -12.25 7.05 10.63
C PRO A 61 -11.71 5.81 11.33
N ASP A 62 -11.42 5.98 12.63
CA ASP A 62 -11.04 4.94 13.57
C ASP A 62 -12.14 3.87 13.58
N GLU A 63 -11.91 2.80 12.81
CA GLU A 63 -12.80 1.64 12.76
C GLU A 63 -12.64 0.90 14.09
N GLY A 64 -13.48 1.30 15.04
CA GLY A 64 -13.70 0.57 16.29
C GLY A 64 -14.08 -0.87 15.97
N TYR A 65 -13.12 -1.77 16.19
CA TYR A 65 -13.32 -3.21 16.12
C TYR A 65 -14.25 -3.64 17.25
N GLU A 66 -15.54 -3.77 16.96
CA GLU A 66 -16.46 -4.53 17.80
C GLU A 66 -16.29 -6.01 17.43
N ALA A 67 -15.67 -6.75 18.33
CA ALA A 67 -15.57 -8.19 18.25
C ALA A 67 -16.95 -8.79 18.52
N THR A 68 -17.62 -9.27 17.48
CA THR A 68 -18.63 -10.32 17.64
C THR A 68 -18.30 -11.42 16.65
N GLU A 69 -17.90 -12.56 17.21
CA GLU A 69 -17.80 -13.86 16.55
C GLU A 69 -19.16 -14.22 15.92
N GLU A 70 -19.15 -14.83 14.73
CA GLU A 70 -19.83 -16.07 14.38
C GLU A 70 -19.56 -16.38 12.89
N GLU A 71 -19.38 -17.66 12.59
CA GLU A 71 -19.09 -18.27 11.28
C GLU A 71 -20.22 -18.04 10.26
N ASP A 72 -19.91 -17.93 8.95
CA ASP A 72 -20.60 -18.69 7.87
C ASP A 72 -19.89 -18.51 6.51
N GLU A 73 -20.00 -19.56 5.70
CA GLU A 73 -19.31 -19.81 4.42
C GLU A 73 -19.82 -18.98 3.23
N GLY A 74 -18.93 -18.80 2.25
CA GLY A 74 -19.29 -18.78 0.83
C GLY A 74 -19.78 -17.45 0.25
N GLU A 75 -18.95 -16.84 -0.60
CA GLU A 75 -19.21 -16.65 -2.03
C GLU A 75 -18.11 -15.77 -2.64
N GLU A 76 -17.64 -16.16 -3.84
CA GLU A 76 -16.59 -15.49 -4.59
C GLU A 76 -17.09 -14.19 -5.26
N GLU A 77 -16.12 -13.30 -5.57
CA GLU A 77 -16.15 -12.10 -6.43
C GLU A 77 -16.39 -10.74 -5.74
N PRO A 78 -15.84 -9.60 -6.25
CA PRO A 78 -14.76 -9.41 -7.22
C PRO A 78 -13.51 -8.77 -6.58
N THR A 79 -12.36 -8.85 -7.24
CA THR A 79 -11.10 -8.19 -6.83
C THR A 79 -11.21 -6.67 -6.93
N GLU A 80 -11.90 -6.04 -5.99
CA GLU A 80 -11.70 -4.62 -5.71
C GLU A 80 -10.32 -4.48 -5.09
N VAL A 81 -9.44 -3.69 -5.71
CA VAL A 81 -8.19 -3.22 -5.12
C VAL A 81 -8.55 -2.39 -3.91
N SER A 82 -8.81 -3.08 -2.80
CA SER A 82 -9.18 -2.50 -1.53
C SER A 82 -8.01 -1.65 -1.07
N ASN A 83 -8.32 -0.38 -0.80
CA ASN A 83 -7.48 0.64 -0.20
C ASN A 83 -6.38 0.03 0.70
N ILE A 84 -5.13 0.07 0.23
CA ILE A 84 -3.98 -0.54 0.93
C ILE A 84 -3.79 0.20 2.26
N ARG A 85 -4.24 -0.40 3.36
CA ARG A 85 -4.28 0.16 4.71
C ARG A 85 -3.10 -0.28 5.57
N GLY A 86 -2.22 -1.14 5.08
CA GLY A 86 -0.94 -1.44 5.73
C GLY A 86 -0.08 -2.52 5.06
N TYR A 87 1.09 -2.79 5.65
CA TYR A 87 2.06 -3.79 5.17
C TYR A 87 1.46 -5.19 4.98
N ARG A 88 0.42 -5.54 5.74
CA ARG A 88 -0.28 -6.83 5.62
C ARG A 88 -1.03 -6.96 4.28
N ASP A 89 -1.59 -5.88 3.76
CA ASP A 89 -2.36 -5.91 2.51
C ASP A 89 -1.43 -6.11 1.31
N ILE A 90 -0.25 -5.50 1.37
CA ILE A 90 0.82 -5.70 0.38
C ILE A 90 1.25 -7.18 0.37
N ILE A 91 1.49 -7.77 1.54
CA ILE A 91 1.91 -9.18 1.64
C ILE A 91 0.80 -10.12 1.17
N SER A 92 -0.46 -9.83 1.51
CA SER A 92 -1.62 -10.63 1.11
C SER A 92 -1.79 -10.64 -0.42
N ALA A 93 -1.70 -9.47 -1.07
CA ALA A 93 -1.79 -9.36 -2.52
C ALA A 93 -0.73 -10.17 -3.29
N HIS A 94 0.46 -10.38 -2.69
CA HIS A 94 1.53 -11.18 -3.27
C HIS A 94 1.44 -12.68 -2.93
N SER A 95 0.74 -13.03 -1.84
CA SER A 95 0.59 -14.41 -1.38
C SER A 95 -0.51 -15.18 -2.13
N SER A 96 -1.52 -14.48 -2.66
CA SER A 96 -2.63 -15.09 -3.42
C SER A 96 -2.25 -15.63 -4.80
N LYS A 97 -1.01 -15.44 -5.28
CA LYS A 97 -0.51 -16.02 -6.55
C LYS A 97 0.21 -17.36 -6.40
N ALA A 98 0.21 -17.94 -5.20
CA ALA A 98 0.80 -19.25 -4.94
C ALA A 98 -0.27 -20.25 -4.48
N LEU A 99 -1.15 -20.66 -5.40
CA LEU A 99 -1.83 -21.95 -5.27
C LEU A 99 -1.75 -22.71 -6.61
N PRO A 100 -1.29 -23.98 -6.61
CA PRO A 100 -1.25 -24.85 -7.79
C PRO A 100 -2.64 -25.29 -8.28
#